data_AF-A0A4R4XRX0-F1
#
_entry.id   AF-A0A4R4XRX0-F1
#
_cell.length_a   1.000
_cell.length_b   1.000
_cell.length_c   1.000
_cell.angle_alpha   90.00
_cell.angle_beta   90.00
_cell.angle_gamma   90.00
#
_symmetry.space_group_name_H-M   'P 1'
#
loop_
_entity.id
_entity.type
_entity.pdbx_description
1 polymer ?
#
loop_
_entity_poly.entity_id
_entity_poly.type
_entity_poly.pdbx_seq_one_letter_code
_entity_poly.pdbx_strand_id
1 'polypeptide(L)' 'MRLPEHRDPACPFDPPPELRGLPAMTRLEFADGHLGWLATTMAAARVVLGDPGFSARQELKHVPVR' A
#
# COMPACT_ATOMS: atom_id res chain seq x y z
N MET A 1 2.62 6.15 7.91
CA MET A 1 3.77 5.21 7.87
C MET A 1 4.41 5.25 6.50
N ARG A 2 5.64 4.76 6.33
CA ARG A 2 6.25 4.51 5.02
C ARG A 2 6.05 3.05 4.63
N LEU A 3 6.15 2.72 3.34
CA LEU A 3 5.96 1.35 2.86
C LEU A 3 7.09 0.44 3.37
N PRO A 4 6.79 -0.67 4.08
CA PRO A 4 7.77 -1.68 4.41
C PRO A 4 8.25 -2.39 3.15
N GLU A 5 9.56 -2.41 2.92
CA GLU A 5 10.20 -2.98 1.74
C GLU A 5 11.10 -4.17 2.06
N HIS A 6 11.43 -4.37 3.34
CA HIS A 6 12.35 -5.40 3.78
C HIS A 6 11.64 -6.76 3.90
N ARG A 7 12.17 -7.77 3.22
CA ARG A 7 11.71 -9.18 3.34
C ARG A 7 12.73 -9.98 4.13
N ASP A 8 12.25 -10.93 4.92
CA ASP A 8 13.10 -11.87 5.66
C ASP A 8 13.84 -12.80 4.67
N PRO A 9 15.19 -12.86 4.69
CA PRO A 9 15.96 -13.76 3.85
C PRO A 9 15.62 -15.25 4.03
N ALA A 10 15.14 -15.65 5.21
CA ALA A 10 14.70 -17.03 5.47
C ALA A 10 13.34 -17.35 4.83
N CYS A 11 12.50 -16.33 4.62
CA CYS A 11 11.19 -16.45 3.99
C CYS A 11 11.05 -15.46 2.82
N PRO A 12 11.84 -15.60 1.74
CA PRO A 12 11.99 -14.56 0.72
C PRO A 12 10.70 -14.27 -0.06
N PHE A 13 9.74 -15.19 -0.04
CA PHE A 13 8.45 -15.04 -0.72
C PHE A 13 7.37 -14.43 0.18
N ASP A 14 7.55 -14.44 1.49
CA ASP A 14 6.61 -13.82 2.42
C ASP A 14 6.68 -12.29 2.27
N PRO A 15 5.54 -11.59 2.44
CA PRO A 15 5.55 -10.14 2.48
C PRO A 15 6.33 -9.65 3.71
N PRO A 16 6.81 -8.38 3.69
CA PRO A 16 7.36 -7.73 4.87
C PRO A 16 6.46 -7.94 6.11
N PRO A 17 7.00 -8.41 7.24
CA PRO A 17 6.21 -8.79 8.41
C PRO A 17 5.39 -7.62 8.99
N GLU A 18 5.85 -6.38 8.81
CA GLU A 18 5.18 -5.16 9.25
C GLU A 18 3.85 -4.89 8.53
N LEU A 19 3.61 -5.54 7.38
CA LEU A 19 2.31 -5.48 6.70
C LEU A 19 1.24 -6.34 7.37
N ARG A 20 1.65 -7.32 8.19
CA ARG A 20 0.74 -8.27 8.83
C ARG A 20 -0.03 -7.60 9.95
N GLY A 21 -1.36 -7.76 9.94
CA GLY A 21 -2.24 -7.26 11.01
C GLY A 21 -2.50 -5.75 10.97
N LEU A 22 -2.00 -5.04 9.94
CA LEU A 22 -2.37 -3.64 9.73
C LEU A 22 -3.89 -3.50 9.53
N PRO A 23 -4.50 -2.39 10.00
CA PRO A 23 -5.92 -2.14 9.78
C PRO A 23 -6.20 -1.99 8.29
N ALA A 24 -7.48 -2.22 7.92
CA ALA A 24 -7.93 -2.24 6.53
C ALA A 24 -7.44 -1.07 5.67
N MET A 25 -7.37 0.12 6.27
CA MET A 25 -6.84 1.34 5.67
C MET A 25 -5.87 2.01 6.65
N THR A 26 -4.62 2.21 6.23
CA THR A 26 -3.58 2.91 7.02
C THR A 26 -3.08 4.13 6.27
N ARG A 27 -2.77 5.25 6.95
CA ARG A 27 -2.16 6.42 6.30
C ARG A 27 -0.73 6.10 5.85
N LEU A 28 -0.46 6.32 4.57
CA LEU A 28 0.83 6.08 3.93
C LEU A 28 1.45 7.40 3.46
N GLU A 29 2.71 7.64 3.81
CA GLU A 29 3.52 8.74 3.31
C GLU A 29 4.27 8.26 2.06
N PHE A 30 4.03 8.93 0.94
CA PHE A 30 4.64 8.65 -0.36
C PHE A 30 6.00 9.35 -0.49
N ALA A 31 6.78 8.97 -1.50
CA ALA A 31 8.16 9.43 -1.69
C ALA A 31 8.31 10.95 -1.90
N ASP A 32 7.25 11.59 -2.38
CA ASP A 32 7.12 13.02 -2.62
C ASP A 32 6.51 13.79 -1.42
N GLY A 33 6.27 13.11 -0.30
CA GLY A 33 5.64 13.67 0.89
C GLY A 33 4.11 13.67 0.84
N HIS A 34 3.49 13.19 -0.25
CA HIS A 34 2.04 13.06 -0.30
C HIS A 34 1.55 12.08 0.77
N LEU A 35 0.54 12.48 1.54
CA LEU A 35 -0.07 11.61 2.55
C LEU A 35 -1.33 10.95 1.96
N GLY A 36 -1.19 9.69 1.57
CA GLY A 36 -2.23 8.86 0.98
C GLY A 36 -2.64 7.69 1.88
N TRP A 37 -3.04 6.57 1.27
CA TRP A 37 -3.60 5.41 1.97
C TRP A 37 -2.97 4.11 1.48
N LEU A 38 -2.83 3.16 2.40
CA LEU A 38 -2.45 1.77 2.16
C LEU A 38 -3.62 0.87 2.55
N ALA A 39 -4.13 0.10 1.58
CA ALA A 39 -5.14 -0.94 1.80
C ALA A 39 -4.46 -2.30 1.98
N THR A 40 -4.68 -2.97 3.11
CA THR A 40 -3.94 -4.21 3.47
C THR A 40 -4.83 -5.43 3.63
N THR A 41 -6.15 -5.25 3.77
CA THR A 41 -7.10 -6.36 3.83
C THR A 41 -7.68 -6.65 2.46
N MET A 42 -8.06 -7.90 2.26
CA MET A 42 -8.69 -8.34 1.01
C MET A 42 -9.98 -7.57 0.71
N ALA A 43 -10.80 -7.30 1.73
CA ALA A 43 -12.04 -6.54 1.58
C ALA A 43 -11.79 -5.08 1.13
N ALA A 44 -10.83 -4.39 1.75
CA ALA A 44 -10.50 -3.02 1.38
C ALA A 44 -9.90 -2.94 -0.03
N ALA A 45 -8.98 -3.85 -0.37
CA ALA A 45 -8.41 -3.93 -1.70
C ALA A 45 -9.48 -4.18 -2.76
N ARG A 46 -10.45 -5.07 -2.50
CA ARG A 46 -11.56 -5.35 -3.42
C ARG A 46 -12.43 -4.11 -3.66
N VAL A 47 -12.71 -3.32 -2.62
CA VAL A 47 -13.47 -2.06 -2.78
C VAL A 47 -12.71 -1.07 -3.66
N VAL A 48 -11.44 -0.81 -3.35
CA VAL A 48 -10.61 0.15 -4.12
C VAL A 48 -10.47 -0.26 -5.58
N LEU A 49 -10.28 -1.55 -5.85
CA LEU A 49 -10.08 -2.05 -7.21
C LEU A 49 -11.38 -2.20 -8.01
N GLY A 50 -12.54 -2.24 -7.34
CA GLY A 50 -13.85 -2.43 -7.98
C GLY A 50 -14.70 -1.17 -8.12
N ASP A 51 -14.35 -0.09 -7.42
CA ASP A 51 -15.12 1.15 -7.40
C ASP A 51 -14.66 2.10 -8.53
N PRO A 52 -15.57 2.52 -9.44
CA PRO A 52 -15.23 3.40 -10.56
C PRO A 52 -14.80 4.82 -10.15
N GLY A 53 -14.97 5.19 -8.88
CA GLY A 53 -14.45 6.43 -8.31
C GLY A 53 -12.92 6.45 -8.17
N PHE A 54 -12.24 5.30 -8.26
CA PHE A 54 -10.77 5.24 -8.26
C PHE A 54 -10.21 5.20 -9.68
N SER A 55 -9.26 6.10 -9.95
CA SER A 55 -8.61 6.21 -11.25
C SER A 55 -7.24 5.54 -11.27
N ALA A 56 -6.89 4.92 -12.40
CA ALA A 56 -5.56 4.35 -12.67
C ALA A 56 -4.70 5.22 -13.62
N ARG A 57 -5.14 6.44 -13.94
CA ARG A 57 -4.40 7.42 -14.77
C ARG A 57 -3.04 7.75 -14.15
N GLN A 58 -1.97 7.76 -14.94
CA GLN A 58 -0.59 7.87 -14.43
C GLN A 58 -0.29 9.27 -13.87
N GLU A 59 -0.85 10.31 -14.47
CA GLU A 59 -0.72 11.71 -14.08
C GLU A 59 -1.33 12.02 -12.70
N LEU A 60 -2.11 11.10 -12.13
CA LEU A 60 -2.68 11.21 -10.79
C LEU A 60 -1.94 10.36 -9.74
N LYS A 61 -0.95 9.56 -10.15
CA LYS A 61 -0.27 8.61 -9.25
C LYS A 61 0.91 9.25 -8.53
N HIS A 62 1.00 8.98 -7.23
CA HIS A 62 2.16 9.23 -6.40
C HIS A 62 2.99 7.94 -6.27
N VAL A 63 4.31 8.02 -6.27
CA VAL A 63 5.19 6.85 -6.11
C VAL A 63 5.45 6.60 -4.61
N PRO A 64 5.22 5.38 -4.09
CA PRO A 64 5.29 5.12 -2.63
C PRO A 64 6.72 4.98 -2.09
N VAL A 65 7.69 4.67 -2.95
CA VAL A 65 9.12 4.51 -2.63
C VAL A 65 9.96 5.31 -3.62
N ARG A 66 11.21 5.63 -3.25
CA ARG A 66 12.14 6.34 -4.13
C ARG A 66 12.89 5.38 -5.04
#